data_AF-A0A3S4M6V1-F1
#
_entry.id   AF-A0A3S4M6V1-F1
#
_cell.length_a   1.000
_cell.length_b   1.000
_cell.length_c   1.000
_cell.angle_alpha   90.00
_cell.angle_beta   90.00
_cell.angle_gamma   90.00
#
_symmetry.space_group_name_H-M   'P 1'
#
loop_
_entity.id
_entity.type
_entity.pdbx_description
1 polymer ?
#
loop_
_entity_poly.entity_id
_entity_poly.type
_entity_poly.pdbx_seq_one_letter_code
_entity_poly.pdbx_strand_id
1 'polypeptide(L)' 'MSHPALTQLRALRYFKEIPALDSRLLDWLLLEDSMTKRFEQEGKRVSVTLLREAFVGPHEVAEEVALLPVESRYWFT' A
#
# COMPACT_ATOMS: atom_id res chain seq x y z
N MET A 1 6.10 -6.77 -16.64
CA MET A 1 7.19 -6.82 -15.64
C MET A 1 6.77 -5.92 -14.48
N SER A 2 6.85 -6.39 -13.23
CA SER A 2 6.50 -5.55 -12.07
C SER A 2 7.56 -4.47 -11.85
N HIS A 3 7.12 -3.25 -11.49
CA HIS A 3 8.01 -2.16 -11.11
C HIS A 3 8.82 -2.56 -9.85
N PRO A 4 10.14 -2.28 -9.78
CA PRO A 4 10.98 -2.73 -8.66
C PRO A 4 10.44 -2.33 -7.28
N ALA A 5 9.87 -1.13 -7.15
CA ALA A 5 9.27 -0.68 -5.90
C ALA A 5 8.06 -1.52 -5.45
N LEU A 6 7.22 -2.01 -6.38
CA LEU A 6 6.10 -2.90 -6.03
C LEU A 6 6.60 -4.29 -5.63
N THR A 7 7.67 -4.77 -6.24
CA THR A 7 8.33 -6.02 -5.82
C THR A 7 8.87 -5.89 -4.39
N GLN A 8 9.49 -4.76 -4.04
CA GLN A 8 9.97 -4.49 -2.69
C GLN A 8 8.82 -4.34 -1.68
N LEU A 9 7.74 -3.64 -2.04
CA LEU A 9 6.56 -3.49 -1.20
C LEU A 9 5.96 -4.85 -0.81
N ARG A 10 5.78 -5.74 -1.79
CA ARG A 10 5.28 -7.11 -1.57
C ARG A 10 6.27 -8.02 -0.84
N ALA A 11 7.54 -7.65 -0.75
CA ALA A 11 8.53 -8.42 0.00
C ALA A 11 8.55 -8.05 1.50
N LEU A 12 7.79 -7.03 1.92
CA LEU A 12 7.73 -6.61 3.33
C LEU A 12 7.16 -7.71 4.22
N ARG A 13 7.52 -7.62 5.50
CA ARG A 13 6.95 -8.44 6.58
C ARG A 13 6.25 -7.50 7.53
N TYR A 14 4.92 -7.60 7.56
CA TYR A 14 4.07 -6.76 8.39
C TYR A 14 3.92 -7.38 9.78
N PHE A 15 4.08 -6.53 10.79
CA PHE A 15 3.89 -6.88 12.19
C PHE A 15 2.80 -5.99 12.78
N LYS A 16 2.16 -6.45 13.86
CA LYS A 16 1.13 -5.65 14.54
C LYS A 16 1.73 -4.67 15.54
N GLU A 17 2.97 -4.88 15.99
CA GLU A 17 3.62 -3.96 16.92
C GLU A 17 3.96 -2.64 16.22
N ILE A 18 3.56 -1.52 16.84
CA ILE A 18 4.01 -0.20 16.43
C ILE A 18 5.39 0.03 17.06
N PRO A 19 6.44 0.25 16.26
CA PRO A 19 7.79 0.47 16.79
C PRO A 19 7.88 1.80 17.54
N ALA A 20 8.79 1.88 18.51
CA ALA A 20 9.10 3.12 19.23
C ALA A 20 9.88 4.09 18.33
N LEU A 21 9.16 4.81 17.47
CA LEU A 21 9.66 5.82 16.55
C LEU A 21 9.34 7.23 17.05
N ASP A 22 10.00 8.22 16.44
CA ASP A 22 9.67 9.64 16.65
C ASP A 22 8.21 9.92 16.29
N SER A 23 7.54 10.78 17.07
CA SER A 23 6.11 11.06 16.91
C SER A 23 5.78 11.60 15.53
N ARG A 24 6.65 12.44 14.94
CA ARG A 24 6.44 12.97 13.60
C ARG A 24 6.44 11.86 12.55
N LEU A 25 7.28 10.84 12.72
CA LEU A 25 7.34 9.69 11.81
C LEU A 25 6.11 8.79 11.98
N LEU A 26 5.65 8.58 13.22
CA LEU A 26 4.40 7.87 13.49
C LEU A 26 3.21 8.59 12.86
N ASP A 27 3.17 9.93 12.92
CA ASP A 27 2.10 10.70 12.29
C ASP A 27 2.03 10.44 10.79
N TRP A 28 3.16 10.22 10.11
CA TRP A 28 3.18 9.86 8.69
C TRP A 28 2.69 8.43 8.43
N LEU A 29 3.13 7.46 9.25
CA LEU A 29 2.82 6.04 9.05
C LEU A 29 1.39 5.67 9.47
N LEU A 30 0.83 6.37 10.45
CA LEU A 30 -0.48 6.09 11.05
C LEU A 30 -1.58 7.07 10.60
N LEU A 31 -1.33 7.85 9.53
CA LEU A 31 -2.36 8.72 8.96
C LEU A 31 -3.56 7.90 8.48
N GLU A 32 -4.77 8.26 8.91
CA GLU A 32 -6.03 7.63 8.50
C GLU A 32 -6.57 8.16 7.16
N ASP A 33 -5.67 8.42 6.20
CA ASP A 33 -5.97 8.85 4.83
C ASP A 33 -4.80 8.49 3.90
N SER A 34 -4.99 8.62 2.59
CA SER A 34 -3.92 8.52 1.60
C SER A 34 -2.87 9.63 1.76
N MET A 35 -1.67 9.38 1.24
CA MET A 35 -0.57 10.34 1.29
C MET A 35 -0.73 11.54 0.34
N THR A 36 -1.73 11.54 -0.56
CA THR A 36 -1.85 12.53 -1.65
C THR A 36 -1.85 13.97 -1.13
N LYS A 37 -2.81 14.33 -0.26
CA LYS A 37 -2.94 15.69 0.28
C LYS A 37 -1.77 16.06 1.19
N ARG A 38 -1.24 15.08 1.92
CA ARG A 38 -0.12 15.30 2.82
C ARG A 38 1.19 15.59 2.08
N PHE A 39 1.47 14.89 0.98
CA PHE A 39 2.59 15.23 0.10
C PHE A 39 2.38 16.59 -0.61
N GLU A 40 1.15 16.95 -0.94
CA GLU A 40 0.84 18.28 -1.50
C GLU A 40 1.12 19.42 -0.51
N GLN A 41 0.89 19.20 0.80
CA GLN A 41 1.21 20.16 1.86
C GLN A 41 2.71 20.45 1.98
N GLU A 42 3.58 19.55 1.51
CA GLU A 42 5.03 19.78 1.41
C GLU A 42 5.42 20.64 0.18
N GLY A 43 4.44 21.26 -0.48
CA GLY A 43 4.64 22.14 -1.64
C GLY A 43 5.02 21.40 -2.92
N LYS A 44 4.62 20.12 -3.04
CA LYS A 44 4.88 19.28 -4.21
C LYS A 44 3.61 19.01 -4.99
N ARG A 45 3.72 18.94 -6.32
CA ARG A 45 2.63 18.41 -7.16
C ARG A 45 2.71 16.89 -7.15
N VAL A 46 1.65 16.24 -6.70
CA VAL A 46 1.51 14.78 -6.73
C VAL A 46 0.87 14.35 -8.05
N SER A 47 1.35 13.26 -8.62
CA SER A 47 0.79 12.63 -9.82
C SER A 47 0.87 11.11 -9.71
N VAL A 48 -0.04 10.42 -10.38
CA VAL A 48 -0.09 8.95 -10.40
C VAL A 48 0.61 8.41 -11.65
N THR A 49 1.47 7.41 -11.47
CA THR A 49 1.96 6.56 -12.56
C THR A 49 1.24 5.23 -12.46
N LEU A 50 0.31 4.97 -13.38
CA LEU A 50 -0.45 3.72 -13.40
C LEU A 50 0.46 2.55 -13.78
N LEU A 51 0.60 1.58 -12.89
CA LEU A 51 1.40 0.37 -13.12
C LEU A 51 0.52 -0.82 -13.52
N ARG A 52 -0.57 -1.05 -12.79
CA ARG A 52 -1.54 -2.11 -13.07
C ARG A 52 -2.83 -1.83 -12.31
N GLU A 53 -3.95 -1.92 -13.03
CA GLU A 53 -5.29 -1.97 -12.44
C GLU A 53 -6.10 -3.05 -13.15
N ALA A 54 -6.56 -4.07 -12.43
CA ALA A 54 -7.31 -5.18 -13.01
C ALA A 54 -8.06 -6.01 -11.97
N PHE A 55 -9.10 -6.73 -12.40
CA PHE A 55 -9.60 -7.86 -11.63
C PHE A 55 -8.60 -9.03 -11.69
N VAL A 56 -8.25 -9.57 -10.52
CA VAL A 56 -7.32 -10.69 -10.37
C VAL A 56 -7.94 -11.83 -9.59
N GLY A 57 -7.41 -13.04 -9.77
CA GLY A 57 -7.81 -14.20 -8.98
C GLY A 57 -7.13 -14.22 -7.60
N PRO A 58 -7.59 -15.07 -6.66
CA PRO A 58 -7.03 -15.16 -5.31
C PRO A 58 -5.52 -15.44 -5.23
N HIS A 59 -4.97 -16.13 -6.24
CA HIS A 59 -3.55 -16.48 -6.28
C HIS A 59 -2.61 -15.26 -6.46
N GLU A 60 -3.10 -14.14 -6.99
CA GLU A 60 -2.29 -12.93 -7.24
C GLU A 60 -2.22 -11.99 -6.02
N VAL A 61 -3.08 -12.24 -5.02
CA VAL A 61 -3.24 -11.50 -3.75
C VAL A 61 -3.07 -12.45 -2.56
N ALA A 62 -2.17 -13.44 -2.68
CA ALA A 62 -2.03 -14.52 -1.71
C ALA A 62 -1.69 -14.04 -0.29
N GLU A 63 -1.02 -12.89 -0.14
CA GLU A 63 -0.69 -12.32 1.16
C GLU A 63 -1.89 -11.60 1.79
N GLU A 64 -2.74 -11.00 0.96
CA GLU A 64 -3.91 -10.22 1.38
C GLU A 64 -5.17 -11.09 1.57
N VAL A 65 -5.27 -12.25 0.91
CA VAL A 65 -6.45 -13.15 0.98
C VAL A 65 -6.81 -13.53 2.42
N ALA A 66 -5.82 -13.68 3.31
CA ALA A 66 -6.09 -13.97 4.72
C ALA A 66 -6.81 -12.83 5.48
N LEU A 67 -6.82 -11.63 4.90
CA LEU A 67 -7.42 -10.41 5.46
C LEU A 67 -8.70 -9.97 4.73
N LEU A 68 -9.08 -10.68 3.65
CA LEU A 68 -10.20 -10.31 2.79
C LEU A 68 -11.30 -11.38 2.81
N PRO A 69 -12.55 -11.03 2.45
CA PRO A 69 -13.60 -12.01 2.19
C PRO A 69 -13.21 -12.98 1.06
N VAL A 70 -13.64 -14.23 1.15
CA VAL A 70 -13.35 -15.25 0.13
C VAL A 70 -14.21 -15.00 -1.10
N GLU A 71 -13.60 -14.45 -2.14
CA GLU A 71 -14.26 -14.11 -3.40
C GLU A 71 -13.54 -14.70 -4.61
N SER A 72 -14.25 -14.77 -5.75
CA SER A 72 -13.69 -15.29 -7.00
C SER A 72 -12.72 -14.32 -7.68
N ARG A 73 -12.85 -13.01 -7.43
CA ARG A 73 -12.05 -11.94 -8.02
C ARG A 73 -11.89 -10.78 -7.05
N TYR A 74 -10.73 -10.11 -7.13
CA TYR A 74 -10.41 -8.90 -6.38
C TYR A 74 -10.02 -7.79 -7.35
N TRP A 75 -10.34 -6.54 -7.05
CA TRP A 75 -9.80 -5.39 -7.78
C TRP A 75 -8.40 -5.09 -7.26
N PHE A 76 -7.40 -5.26 -8.11
CA PHE A 76 -6.00 -5.03 -7.79
C PHE A 76 -5.55 -3.69 -8.39
N THR A 77 -5.02 -2.80 -7.55
CA THR A 77 -4.51 -1.46 -7.92
C THR A 77 -3.12 -1.25 -7.35
#